data_AF-A0A917K020-F1
#
_entry.id   AF-A0A917K020-F1
#
_cell.length_a   1.000
_cell.length_b   1.000
_cell.length_c   1.000
_cell.angle_alpha   90.00
_cell.angle_beta   90.00
_cell.angle_gamma   90.00
#
_symmetry.space_group_name_H-M   'P 1'
#
loop_
_entity.id
_entity.type
_entity.pdbx_description
1 polymer ?
#
loop_
_entity_poly.entity_id
_entity_poly.type
_entity_poly.pdbx_seq_one_letter_code
_entity_poly.pdbx_strand_id
1 'polypeptide(L)'
;MSRFEAIARAFLRYLYEDHRFRPEVADFFDSPAAEAAALEPSWAEVADVVRTLREQELIATSGTGPQGAPARAGLTGSGLICAGRHGGDRHSWARSVAVLEQAPPEPTVPPQPAPVDDGPSYAGLARVAKVVLLALPTVHARYGDTVQIERTAHLLCEEIRRQRPDPRRVRLVAMRLRSELATGSVANTLGVVLLDGLDEAMVESGLR
;
A
#
# COMPACT_ATOMS: atom_id res chain seq x y z
N MET A 1 15.81 15.16 -12.92
CA MET A 1 15.63 13.96 -12.09
C MET A 1 16.97 13.68 -11.43
N SER A 2 17.01 13.58 -10.10
CA SER A 2 18.26 13.33 -9.37
C SER A 2 18.71 11.87 -9.52
N ARG A 3 19.99 11.57 -9.25
CA ARG A 3 20.50 10.19 -9.26
C ARG A 3 19.74 9.30 -8.28
N PHE A 4 19.47 9.81 -7.08
CA PHE A 4 18.65 9.13 -6.09
C PHE A 4 17.23 8.81 -6.60
N GLU A 5 16.57 9.77 -7.28
CA GLU A 5 15.25 9.56 -7.87
C GLU A 5 15.26 8.51 -8.98
N ALA A 6 16.30 8.49 -9.81
CA ALA A 6 16.47 7.49 -10.86
C ALA A 6 16.57 6.08 -10.26
N ILE A 7 17.41 5.91 -9.22
CA ILE A 7 17.57 4.63 -8.52
C ILE A 7 16.27 4.24 -7.81
N ALA A 8 15.62 5.16 -7.10
CA ALA A 8 14.35 4.88 -6.42
C ALA A 8 13.24 4.46 -7.39
N ARG A 9 13.15 5.11 -8.55
CA ARG A 9 12.18 4.78 -9.60
C ARG A 9 12.46 3.41 -10.20
N ALA A 10 13.71 3.13 -10.54
CA ALA A 10 14.13 1.83 -11.06
C ALA A 10 13.88 0.71 -10.02
N PHE A 11 14.18 0.98 -8.75
CA PHE A 11 13.97 0.02 -7.66
C PHE A 11 12.48 -0.30 -7.44
N LEU A 12 11.61 0.73 -7.40
CA LEU A 12 10.16 0.52 -7.31
C LEU A 12 9.62 -0.27 -8.52
N ARG A 13 10.19 -0.05 -9.71
CA ARG A 13 9.81 -0.77 -10.91
C ARG A 13 10.26 -2.23 -10.90
N TYR A 14 11.49 -2.49 -10.47
CA TYR A 14 12.00 -3.83 -10.19
C TYR A 14 11.04 -4.59 -9.26
N LEU A 15 10.67 -3.99 -8.12
CA LEU A 15 9.75 -4.63 -7.18
C LEU A 15 8.32 -4.82 -7.72
N TYR A 16 7.90 -4.03 -8.71
CA TYR A 16 6.58 -4.14 -9.33
C TYR A 16 6.53 -5.20 -10.42
N GLU A 17 7.62 -5.36 -11.17
CA GLU A 17 7.74 -6.34 -12.24
C GLU A 17 8.08 -7.75 -11.69
N ASP A 18 8.69 -7.83 -10.50
CA ASP A 18 8.96 -9.10 -9.83
C ASP A 18 7.69 -9.71 -9.19
N HIS A 19 7.39 -10.95 -9.55
CA HIS A 19 6.21 -11.68 -9.07
C HIS A 19 6.40 -12.33 -7.69
N ARG A 20 7.62 -12.33 -7.13
CA ARG A 20 7.93 -12.95 -5.84
C ARG A 20 7.52 -12.02 -4.71
N PHE A 21 7.00 -12.60 -3.61
CA PHE A 21 6.80 -11.82 -2.39
C PHE A 21 8.14 -11.36 -1.83
N ARG A 22 8.34 -10.03 -1.78
CA ARG A 22 9.56 -9.38 -1.28
C ARG A 22 10.82 -10.02 -1.90
N PRO A 23 11.13 -9.76 -3.18
CA PRO A 23 12.33 -10.31 -3.78
C PRO A 23 13.60 -9.79 -3.07
N GLU A 24 14.74 -10.40 -3.36
CA GLU A 24 15.99 -10.02 -2.74
C GLU A 24 16.41 -8.62 -3.20
N VAL A 25 16.97 -7.82 -2.30
CA VAL A 25 17.49 -6.49 -2.68
C VAL A 25 18.72 -6.63 -3.59
N ALA A 26 19.49 -7.71 -3.44
CA ALA A 26 20.65 -8.01 -4.27
C ALA A 26 20.29 -8.27 -5.73
N ASP A 27 19.15 -8.90 -6.01
CA ASP A 27 18.69 -9.18 -7.37
C ASP A 27 18.40 -7.89 -8.16
N PHE A 28 18.24 -6.73 -7.49
CA PHE A 28 18.04 -5.45 -8.17
C PHE A 28 19.22 -5.05 -9.06
N PHE A 29 20.45 -5.34 -8.64
CA PHE A 29 21.66 -4.91 -9.37
C PHE A 29 21.74 -5.52 -10.77
N ASP A 30 21.21 -6.72 -10.92
CA ASP A 30 21.16 -7.48 -12.18
C ASP A 30 19.75 -7.44 -12.81
N SER A 31 18.87 -6.55 -12.35
CA SER A 31 17.49 -6.51 -12.80
C SER A 31 17.34 -5.75 -14.14
N PRO A 32 16.39 -6.13 -14.99
CA PRO A 32 16.07 -5.37 -16.21
C PRO A 32 15.72 -3.91 -15.95
N ALA A 33 15.18 -3.58 -14.76
CA ALA A 33 14.85 -2.23 -14.37
C ALA A 33 16.10 -1.36 -14.08
N ALA A 34 17.16 -1.96 -13.49
CA ALA A 34 18.45 -1.29 -13.30
C ALA A 34 19.17 -1.08 -14.64
N GLU A 35 19.18 -2.10 -15.50
CA GLU A 35 19.75 -2.04 -16.85
C GLU A 35 19.03 -0.99 -17.72
N ALA A 36 17.70 -1.00 -17.75
CA ALA A 36 16.90 -0.05 -18.55
C ALA A 36 17.08 1.41 -18.09
N ALA A 37 17.43 1.61 -16.82
CA ALA A 37 17.75 2.94 -16.29
C ALA A 37 19.22 3.35 -16.59
N ALA A 38 20.03 2.46 -17.17
CA ALA A 38 21.47 2.62 -17.38
C ALA A 38 22.19 3.02 -16.08
N LEU A 39 21.80 2.40 -14.97
CA LEU A 39 22.33 2.70 -13.63
C LEU A 39 23.27 1.59 -13.18
N GLU A 40 24.45 1.99 -12.70
CA GLU A 40 25.31 1.18 -11.84
C GLU A 40 25.24 1.76 -10.42
N PRO A 41 24.21 1.40 -9.63
CA PRO A 41 24.09 1.88 -8.27
C PRO A 41 25.09 1.15 -7.35
N SER A 42 25.60 1.83 -6.33
CA SER A 42 26.33 1.18 -5.25
C SER A 42 25.39 0.67 -4.16
N TRP A 43 25.85 -0.27 -3.33
CA TRP A 43 25.09 -0.75 -2.17
C TRP A 43 24.69 0.36 -1.20
N ALA A 44 25.55 1.36 -0.98
CA ALA A 44 25.22 2.51 -0.14
C ALA A 44 24.04 3.30 -0.70
N GLU A 45 24.01 3.52 -2.01
CA GLU A 45 22.91 4.25 -2.68
C GLU A 45 21.59 3.46 -2.63
N VAL A 46 21.65 2.14 -2.83
CA VAL A 46 20.47 1.28 -2.70
C VAL A 46 19.99 1.24 -1.25
N ALA A 47 20.88 1.17 -0.27
CA ALA A 47 20.52 1.19 1.15
C ALA A 47 19.80 2.50 1.53
N ASP A 48 20.29 3.65 1.05
CA ASP A 48 19.64 4.94 1.27
C ASP A 48 18.26 5.01 0.61
N VAL A 49 18.15 4.54 -0.63
CA VAL A 49 16.87 4.44 -1.34
C VAL A 49 15.88 3.56 -0.57
N VAL A 50 16.29 2.35 -0.18
CA VAL A 50 15.45 1.42 0.58
C VAL A 50 15.00 2.03 1.90
N ARG A 51 15.92 2.68 2.63
CA ARG A 51 15.60 3.36 3.89
C ARG A 51 14.55 4.44 3.67
N THR A 52 14.75 5.33 2.70
CA THR A 52 13.79 6.42 2.43
C THR A 52 12.45 5.90 1.91
N LEU A 53 12.43 4.90 1.03
CA LEU A 53 11.18 4.32 0.54
C LEU A 53 10.38 3.64 1.67
N ARG A 54 11.07 3.03 2.65
CA ARG A 54 10.45 2.47 3.84
C ARG A 54 9.89 3.57 4.75
N GLU A 55 10.64 4.64 4.99
CA GLU A 55 10.18 5.82 5.76
C GLU A 55 8.93 6.47 5.12
N GLN A 56 8.80 6.38 3.81
CA GLN A 56 7.63 6.86 3.07
C GLN A 56 6.52 5.81 2.94
N GLU A 57 6.65 4.68 3.63
CA GLU A 57 5.69 3.58 3.59
C GLU A 57 5.39 3.07 2.17
N LEU A 58 6.34 3.22 1.23
CA LEU A 58 6.21 2.72 -0.14
C LEU A 58 6.69 1.28 -0.28
N ILE A 59 7.57 0.83 0.62
CA ILE A 59 8.04 -0.55 0.67
C ILE A 59 8.03 -1.07 2.11
N ALA A 60 7.86 -2.38 2.23
CA ALA A 60 8.09 -3.12 3.46
C ALA A 60 9.34 -3.99 3.29
N THR A 61 10.15 -4.10 4.34
CA THR A 61 11.44 -4.80 4.30
C THR A 61 11.50 -5.92 5.32
N SER A 62 12.34 -6.92 5.09
CA SER A 62 12.54 -8.05 6.01
C SER A 62 13.93 -8.66 5.87
N GLY A 63 14.44 -9.23 6.96
CA GLY A 63 15.75 -9.88 7.01
C GLY A 63 16.90 -8.88 7.01
N THR A 64 18.07 -9.35 7.41
CA THR A 64 19.31 -8.56 7.44
C THR A 64 20.16 -8.91 6.23
N GLY A 65 20.46 -7.92 5.40
CA GLY A 65 21.25 -8.07 4.19
C GLY A 65 22.65 -7.47 4.30
N PRO A 66 23.38 -7.37 3.18
CA PRO A 66 24.70 -6.79 3.13
C PRO A 66 24.72 -5.32 3.55
N GLN A 67 25.80 -4.89 4.21
CA GLN A 67 26.10 -3.48 4.46
C GLN A 67 24.98 -2.67 5.16
N GLY A 68 24.18 -3.33 6.00
CA GLY A 68 23.10 -2.69 6.76
C GLY A 68 21.81 -2.49 5.96
N ALA A 69 21.76 -2.88 4.68
CA ALA A 69 20.53 -2.94 3.91
C ALA A 69 19.70 -4.18 4.33
N PRO A 70 18.35 -4.11 4.26
CA PRO A 70 17.51 -5.29 4.41
C PRO A 70 17.79 -6.33 3.32
N ALA A 71 17.67 -7.61 3.64
CA ALA A 71 17.87 -8.68 2.66
C ALA A 71 16.79 -8.67 1.57
N ARG A 72 15.55 -8.36 1.96
CA ARG A 72 14.37 -8.43 1.10
C ARG A 72 13.51 -7.20 1.24
N ALA A 73 12.93 -6.75 0.13
CA ALA A 73 12.03 -5.61 0.07
C ALA A 73 10.85 -5.92 -0.85
N GLY A 74 9.66 -5.43 -0.54
CA GLY A 74 8.49 -5.55 -1.40
C GLY A 74 7.62 -4.30 -1.29
N LEU A 75 6.81 -4.06 -2.33
CA LEU A 75 5.93 -2.89 -2.36
C LEU A 75 4.89 -3.00 -1.24
N THR A 76 4.59 -1.87 -0.60
CA THR A 76 3.32 -1.70 0.12
C THR A 76 2.21 -1.42 -0.89
N GLY A 77 0.96 -1.29 -0.44
CA GLY A 77 -0.11 -0.86 -1.34
C GLY A 77 0.13 0.53 -1.93
N SER A 78 0.67 1.47 -1.16
CA SER A 78 1.11 2.78 -1.64
C SER A 78 2.24 2.65 -2.67
N GLY A 79 3.19 1.74 -2.43
CA GLY A 79 4.24 1.38 -3.38
C GLY A 79 3.72 0.84 -4.70
N LEU A 80 2.74 -0.06 -4.65
CA LEU A 80 2.07 -0.64 -5.83
C LEU A 80 1.41 0.42 -6.69
N ILE A 81 0.72 1.39 -6.06
CA ILE A 81 0.10 2.51 -6.78
C ILE A 81 1.17 3.42 -7.39
N CYS A 82 2.20 3.76 -6.61
CA CYS A 82 3.32 4.58 -7.08
C CYS A 82 4.04 3.93 -8.27
N ALA A 83 4.37 2.64 -8.17
CA ALA A 83 5.08 1.91 -9.20
C ALA A 83 4.21 1.65 -10.44
N GLY A 84 2.98 1.18 -10.28
CA GLY A 84 2.09 0.85 -11.39
C GLY A 84 1.49 2.07 -12.08
N ARG A 85 0.84 2.97 -11.33
CA ARG A 85 0.09 4.10 -11.91
C ARG A 85 0.96 5.31 -12.22
N HIS A 86 2.02 5.52 -11.44
CA HIS A 86 2.93 6.65 -11.62
C HIS A 86 4.29 6.23 -12.19
N GLY A 87 4.46 4.95 -12.58
CA GLY A 87 5.71 4.44 -13.16
C GLY A 87 6.92 4.57 -12.23
N GLY A 88 6.68 4.54 -10.92
CA GLY A 88 7.69 4.75 -9.87
C GLY A 88 8.04 6.22 -9.60
N ASP A 89 7.34 7.19 -10.21
CA ASP A 89 7.53 8.61 -9.93
C ASP A 89 6.85 9.00 -8.61
N ARG A 90 7.68 9.09 -7.57
CA ARG A 90 7.28 9.44 -6.19
C ARG A 90 6.68 10.84 -6.08
N HIS A 91 7.13 11.80 -6.89
CA HIS A 91 6.59 13.17 -6.85
C HIS A 91 5.21 13.22 -7.48
N SER A 92 5.02 12.52 -8.60
CA SER A 92 3.71 12.35 -9.24
C SER A 92 2.71 11.66 -8.31
N TRP A 93 3.15 10.60 -7.62
CA TRP A 93 2.36 9.91 -6.62
C TRP A 93 2.01 10.81 -5.42
N ALA A 94 3.00 11.46 -4.81
CA ALA A 94 2.81 12.29 -3.62
C ALA A 94 1.81 13.44 -3.87
N ARG A 95 1.87 14.10 -5.04
CA ARG A 95 0.88 15.11 -5.43
C ARG A 95 -0.54 14.54 -5.53
N SER A 96 -0.67 13.30 -6.00
CA SER A 96 -1.98 12.65 -6.15
C SER A 96 -2.58 12.24 -4.81
N VAL A 97 -1.75 11.84 -3.84
CA VAL A 97 -2.18 11.54 -2.46
C VAL A 97 -2.61 12.81 -1.74
N ALA A 98 -1.85 13.90 -1.86
CA ALA A 98 -2.18 15.18 -1.24
C ALA A 98 -3.57 15.72 -1.66
N VAL A 99 -3.97 15.48 -2.92
CA VAL A 99 -5.31 15.84 -3.43
C VAL A 99 -6.42 14.99 -2.80
N LEU A 100 -6.14 13.74 -2.42
CA LEU A 100 -7.10 12.84 -1.79
C LEU A 100 -7.25 13.08 -0.27
N GLU A 101 -6.25 13.67 0.37
CA GLU A 101 -6.27 14.05 1.79
C GLU A 101 -6.98 15.40 2.05
N GLN A 102 -7.28 16.17 1.00
CA GLN A 102 -8.15 17.34 1.12
C GLN A 102 -9.58 16.87 1.40
N ALA A 103 -9.90 16.72 2.69
CA ALA A 103 -11.27 16.74 3.16
C ALA A 103 -11.92 18.06 2.68
N PRO A 104 -13.16 18.05 2.19
CA PRO A 104 -13.89 19.29 1.96
C PRO A 104 -13.87 20.10 3.26
N PRO A 105 -13.66 21.43 3.23
CA PRO A 105 -13.64 22.22 4.45
C PRO A 105 -14.96 22.01 5.19
N GLU A 106 -14.88 21.49 6.41
CA GLU A 106 -16.05 21.34 7.26
C GLU A 106 -16.68 22.73 7.48
N PRO A 107 -18.01 22.87 7.37
CA PRO A 107 -18.67 24.12 7.72
C PRO A 107 -18.41 24.41 9.20
N THR A 108 -17.88 25.60 9.48
CA THR A 108 -17.58 26.09 10.81
C THR A 108 -18.86 26.20 11.65
N VAL A 109 -19.15 25.16 12.44
CA VAL A 109 -20.16 25.18 13.50
C VAL A 109 -19.45 25.57 14.81
N PRO A 110 -19.98 26.53 15.60
CA PRO A 110 -19.33 26.96 16.84
C PRO A 110 -19.19 25.78 17.84
N PRO A 111 -18.11 25.76 18.64
CA PRO A 111 -17.71 24.59 19.40
C PRO A 111 -18.69 24.32 20.54
N GLN A 112 -19.50 23.28 20.38
CA GLN A 112 -20.07 22.56 21.52
C GLN A 112 -19.00 21.61 22.07
N PRO A 113 -18.87 21.44 23.39
CA PRO A 113 -17.96 20.45 23.95
C PRO A 113 -18.41 19.06 23.51
N ALA A 114 -17.66 18.47 22.58
CA ALA A 114 -17.90 17.11 22.12
C ALA A 114 -17.59 16.14 23.26
N PRO A 115 -18.42 15.11 23.49
CA PRO A 115 -17.98 13.96 24.27
C PRO A 115 -16.74 13.38 23.59
N VAL A 116 -15.71 13.07 24.38
CA VAL A 116 -14.52 12.37 23.91
C VAL A 116 -15.00 11.01 23.42
N ASP A 117 -15.10 10.85 22.11
CA ASP A 117 -15.54 9.60 21.49
C ASP A 117 -14.34 8.65 21.46
N ASP A 118 -14.14 7.90 22.55
CA ASP A 118 -13.21 6.76 22.65
C ASP A 118 -13.74 5.54 21.83
N GLY A 119 -14.43 5.81 20.72
CA GLY A 119 -14.93 4.81 19.79
C GLY A 119 -13.79 4.21 18.95
N PRO A 120 -13.92 2.95 18.50
CA PRO A 120 -12.93 2.33 17.63
C PRO A 120 -12.76 3.14 16.33
N SER A 121 -11.54 3.60 16.07
CA SER A 121 -11.20 4.30 14.84
C SER A 121 -11.05 3.31 13.69
N TYR A 122 -11.92 3.41 12.69
CA TYR A 122 -11.84 2.59 11.46
C TYR A 122 -10.97 3.23 10.36
N ALA A 123 -10.18 4.24 10.68
CA ALA A 123 -9.36 4.98 9.72
C ALA A 123 -8.35 4.07 8.99
N GLY A 124 -7.72 3.13 9.71
CA GLY A 124 -6.83 2.12 9.13
C GLY A 124 -7.54 1.23 8.12
N LEU A 125 -8.74 0.73 8.45
CA LEU A 125 -9.54 -0.11 7.55
C LEU A 125 -9.98 0.65 6.30
N ALA A 126 -10.37 1.92 6.46
CA ALA A 126 -10.71 2.78 5.33
C ALA A 126 -9.49 3.02 4.41
N ARG A 127 -8.29 3.19 4.98
CA ARG A 127 -7.06 3.34 4.21
C ARG A 127 -6.76 2.08 3.42
N VAL A 128 -6.80 0.91 4.06
CA VAL A 128 -6.58 -0.38 3.40
C VAL A 128 -7.58 -0.61 2.26
N ALA A 129 -8.87 -0.37 2.51
CA ALA A 129 -9.91 -0.52 1.48
C ALA A 129 -9.67 0.41 0.27
N LYS A 130 -9.30 1.67 0.50
CA LYS A 130 -8.95 2.62 -0.57
C LYS A 130 -7.72 2.16 -1.36
N VAL A 131 -6.71 1.67 -0.66
CA VAL A 131 -5.49 1.14 -1.28
C VAL A 131 -5.78 -0.08 -2.14
N VAL A 132 -6.66 -0.99 -1.69
CA VAL A 132 -7.15 -2.13 -2.49
C VAL A 132 -7.79 -1.62 -3.78
N LEU A 133 -8.72 -0.67 -3.70
CA LEU A 133 -9.41 -0.11 -4.87
C LEU A 133 -8.45 0.56 -5.86
N LEU A 134 -7.39 1.20 -5.36
CA LEU A 134 -6.39 1.86 -6.20
C LEU A 134 -5.39 0.89 -6.84
N ALA A 135 -5.10 -0.24 -6.18
CA ALA A 135 -4.15 -1.24 -6.65
C ALA A 135 -4.79 -2.35 -7.49
N LEU A 136 -6.10 -2.59 -7.35
CA LEU A 136 -6.86 -3.57 -8.14
C LEU A 136 -6.69 -3.43 -9.67
N PRO A 137 -6.73 -2.21 -10.26
CA PRO A 137 -6.52 -2.05 -11.70
C PRO A 137 -5.08 -2.29 -12.15
N THR A 138 -4.11 -2.30 -11.23
CA THR A 138 -2.68 -2.44 -11.56
C THR A 138 -2.20 -3.89 -11.50
N VAL A 139 -3.06 -4.83 -11.11
CA VAL A 139 -2.71 -6.25 -11.03
C VAL A 139 -3.32 -7.05 -12.18
N HIS A 140 -2.50 -7.91 -12.79
CA HIS A 140 -2.93 -8.84 -13.84
C HIS A 140 -3.69 -10.02 -13.21
N ALA A 141 -4.96 -9.80 -12.87
CA ALA A 141 -5.86 -10.85 -12.40
C ALA A 141 -6.82 -11.33 -13.49
N ARG A 142 -7.36 -12.54 -13.31
CA ARG A 142 -8.38 -13.10 -14.21
C ARG A 142 -9.64 -12.24 -14.13
N TYR A 143 -10.21 -11.93 -15.30
CA TYR A 143 -11.44 -11.13 -15.41
C TYR A 143 -12.57 -11.78 -14.57
N GLY A 144 -13.08 -11.06 -13.57
CA GLY A 144 -14.13 -11.52 -12.65
C GLY A 144 -13.69 -11.60 -11.18
N ASP A 145 -12.43 -11.95 -10.89
CA ASP A 145 -11.93 -12.05 -9.52
C ASP A 145 -11.75 -10.67 -8.88
N THR A 146 -11.32 -9.68 -9.69
CA THR A 146 -11.14 -8.30 -9.23
C THR A 146 -12.47 -7.61 -8.89
N VAL A 147 -13.57 -8.00 -9.53
CA VAL A 147 -14.89 -7.38 -9.35
C VAL A 147 -15.46 -7.66 -7.96
N GLN A 148 -15.26 -8.87 -7.42
CA GLN A 148 -15.69 -9.17 -6.06
C GLN A 148 -14.89 -8.38 -5.03
N ILE A 149 -13.57 -8.32 -5.19
CA ILE A 149 -12.66 -7.60 -4.27
C ILE A 149 -12.97 -6.11 -4.30
N GLU A 150 -13.18 -5.54 -5.48
CA GLU A 150 -13.58 -4.14 -5.67
C GLU A 150 -14.90 -3.85 -4.94
N ARG A 151 -15.91 -4.70 -5.14
CA ARG A 151 -17.21 -4.56 -4.49
C ARG A 151 -17.10 -4.65 -2.97
N THR A 152 -16.33 -5.60 -2.44
CA THR A 152 -16.15 -5.78 -0.99
C THR A 152 -15.39 -4.61 -0.38
N ALA A 153 -14.38 -4.06 -1.08
CA ALA A 153 -13.66 -2.87 -0.64
C ALA A 153 -14.55 -1.61 -0.63
N HIS A 154 -15.38 -1.41 -1.66
CA HIS A 154 -16.37 -0.33 -1.67
C HIS A 154 -17.38 -0.45 -0.51
N LEU A 155 -17.89 -1.66 -0.27
CA LEU A 155 -18.83 -1.93 0.83
C LEU A 155 -18.19 -1.61 2.19
N LEU A 156 -16.90 -1.93 2.38
CA LEU A 156 -16.18 -1.59 3.60
C LEU A 156 -16.08 -0.08 3.79
N CYS A 157 -15.74 0.67 2.73
CA CYS A 157 -15.72 2.13 2.75
C CYS A 157 -17.10 2.75 3.03
N GLU A 158 -18.19 2.13 2.55
CA GLU A 158 -19.56 2.59 2.82
C GLU A 158 -19.96 2.35 4.27
N GLU A 159 -19.73 1.16 4.81
CA GLU A 159 -20.08 0.83 6.21
C GLU A 159 -19.30 1.71 7.20
N ILE A 160 -18.03 2.03 6.92
CA ILE A 160 -17.21 2.93 7.76
C ILE A 160 -17.68 4.39 7.69
N ARG A 161 -18.18 4.85 6.53
CA ARG A 161 -18.64 6.25 6.35
C ARG A 161 -20.04 6.52 6.93
N ARG A 162 -20.73 5.51 7.45
CA ARG A 162 -22.04 5.71 8.08
C ARG A 162 -21.91 6.57 9.32
N GLN A 163 -22.94 7.37 9.59
CA GLN A 163 -23.00 8.26 10.76
C GLN A 163 -22.87 7.50 12.09
N ARG A 164 -23.22 6.21 12.10
CA ARG A 164 -22.93 5.24 13.18
C ARG A 164 -22.55 3.90 12.55
N PRO A 165 -21.26 3.60 12.36
CA PRO A 165 -20.82 2.32 11.81
C PRO A 165 -21.19 1.19 12.78
N ASP A 166 -21.72 0.08 12.26
CA ASP A 166 -21.96 -1.14 13.05
C ASP A 166 -20.68 -1.99 13.11
N PRO A 167 -20.03 -2.15 14.28
CA PRO A 167 -18.77 -2.88 14.40
C PRO A 167 -18.86 -4.32 13.89
N ARG A 168 -20.02 -4.98 14.03
CA ARG A 168 -20.21 -6.36 13.56
C ARG A 168 -20.22 -6.43 12.03
N ARG A 169 -20.87 -5.46 11.38
CA ARG A 169 -20.88 -5.35 9.92
C ARG A 169 -19.50 -4.98 9.38
N VAL A 170 -18.82 -4.00 9.99
CA VAL A 170 -17.46 -3.62 9.60
C VAL A 170 -16.52 -4.82 9.71
N ARG A 171 -16.58 -5.57 10.81
CA ARG A 171 -15.81 -6.81 11.00
C ARG A 171 -16.12 -7.85 9.92
N LEU A 172 -17.39 -8.11 9.64
CA LEU A 172 -17.80 -9.13 8.67
C LEU A 172 -17.29 -8.79 7.26
N VAL A 173 -17.41 -7.52 6.85
CA VAL A 173 -16.92 -7.06 5.55
C VAL A 173 -15.38 -7.06 5.50
N ALA A 174 -14.70 -6.66 6.58
CA ALA A 174 -13.23 -6.71 6.66
C ALA A 174 -12.70 -8.15 6.59
N MET A 175 -13.32 -9.11 7.29
CA MET A 175 -12.95 -10.53 7.22
C MET A 175 -13.21 -11.12 5.83
N ARG A 176 -14.28 -10.68 5.16
CA ARG A 176 -14.55 -11.08 3.78
C ARG A 176 -13.48 -10.54 2.82
N LEU A 177 -13.14 -9.27 2.93
CA LEU A 177 -12.08 -8.65 2.13
C LEU A 177 -10.74 -9.37 2.36
N ARG A 178 -10.44 -9.70 3.62
CA ARG A 178 -9.27 -10.51 3.99
C ARG A 178 -9.28 -11.87 3.32
N SER A 179 -10.41 -12.57 3.32
CA SER A 179 -10.53 -13.87 2.65
C SER A 179 -10.28 -13.73 1.15
N GLU A 180 -10.92 -12.77 0.49
CA GLU A 180 -10.80 -12.56 -0.96
C GLU A 180 -9.38 -12.13 -1.37
N LEU A 181 -8.68 -11.40 -0.51
CA LEU A 181 -7.26 -11.06 -0.69
C LEU A 181 -6.33 -12.26 -0.44
N ALA A 182 -6.66 -13.15 0.51
CA ALA A 182 -5.87 -14.34 0.81
C ALA A 182 -6.08 -15.47 -0.20
N THR A 183 -7.27 -15.54 -0.80
CA THR A 183 -7.67 -16.62 -1.71
C THR A 183 -8.19 -16.00 -3.00
N GLY A 184 -7.38 -16.01 -4.06
CA GLY A 184 -7.77 -15.45 -5.35
C GLY A 184 -6.59 -15.22 -6.29
N SER A 185 -6.86 -14.81 -7.53
CA SER A 185 -5.81 -14.54 -8.53
C SER A 185 -4.92 -13.35 -8.19
N VAL A 186 -5.37 -12.45 -7.30
CA VAL A 186 -4.56 -11.33 -6.79
C VAL A 186 -3.80 -11.65 -5.50
N ALA A 187 -3.95 -12.85 -4.92
CA ALA A 187 -3.38 -13.15 -3.62
C ALA A 187 -1.85 -12.99 -3.60
N ASN A 188 -1.18 -13.39 -4.67
CA ASN A 188 0.28 -13.29 -4.81
C ASN A 188 0.78 -11.85 -5.03
N THR A 189 -0.10 -10.90 -5.33
CA THR A 189 0.28 -9.51 -5.68
C THR A 189 -0.27 -8.50 -4.68
N LEU A 190 -1.57 -8.56 -4.37
CA LEU A 190 -2.24 -7.72 -3.40
C LEU A 190 -2.35 -8.38 -2.02
N GLY A 191 -2.70 -9.67 -1.96
CA GLY A 191 -2.92 -10.36 -0.69
C GLY A 191 -1.70 -10.33 0.21
N VAL A 192 -0.58 -10.72 -0.38
CA VAL A 192 0.74 -10.69 0.21
C VAL A 192 1.17 -9.32 0.79
N VAL A 193 0.66 -8.22 0.24
CA VAL A 193 1.04 -6.85 0.63
C VAL A 193 0.03 -6.20 1.56
N LEU A 194 -1.26 -6.51 1.37
CA LEU A 194 -2.37 -5.81 2.02
C LEU A 194 -2.96 -6.60 3.19
N LEU A 195 -2.70 -7.89 3.32
CA LEU A 195 -3.19 -8.70 4.45
C LEU A 195 -2.58 -8.26 5.77
N ASP A 196 -1.29 -7.98 5.82
CA ASP A 196 -0.64 -7.50 7.05
C ASP A 196 -1.24 -6.17 7.51
N GLY A 197 -1.41 -5.21 6.60
CA GLY A 197 -2.03 -3.92 6.90
C GLY A 197 -3.52 -4.03 7.25
N LEU A 198 -4.25 -4.98 6.64
CA LEU A 198 -5.64 -5.26 6.99
C LEU A 198 -5.75 -5.88 8.39
N ASP A 199 -4.87 -6.83 8.72
CA ASP A 199 -4.83 -7.50 10.02
C ASP A 199 -4.45 -6.53 11.15
N GLU A 200 -3.50 -5.64 10.90
CA GLU A 200 -3.13 -4.55 11.83
C GLU A 200 -4.29 -3.58 12.04
N ALA A 201 -4.91 -3.08 10.96
CA ALA A 201 -6.05 -2.18 11.04
C ALA A 201 -7.27 -2.82 11.75
N MET A 202 -7.47 -4.13 11.61
CA MET A 202 -8.51 -4.86 12.35
C MET A 202 -8.20 -4.94 13.86
N VAL A 203 -6.94 -5.08 14.26
CA VAL A 203 -6.50 -5.04 15.66
C VAL A 203 -6.73 -3.66 16.27
N GLU A 204 -6.26 -2.61 15.58
CA GLU A 204 -6.40 -1.21 16.01
C GLU A 204 -7.87 -0.81 16.18
N SER A 205 -8.75 -1.35 15.32
CA SER A 205 -10.20 -1.11 15.37
C SER A 205 -10.93 -1.96 16.41
N GLY A 206 -10.23 -2.82 17.18
CA GLY A 206 -10.84 -3.72 18.17
C GLY A 206 -11.74 -4.81 17.57
N LEU A 207 -11.50 -5.20 16.30
CA LEU A 207 -12.36 -6.13 15.55
C LEU A 207 -11.81 -7.57 15.48
N ARG A 208 -10.67 -7.86 16.10
CA ARG A 208 -10.08 -9.21 16.15
C ARG A 208 -10.78 -10.08 17.21
#